data_AF-A0A0R2H375-F1
#
_entry.id   AF-A0A0R2H375-F1
#
_cell.length_a   1.000
_cell.length_b   1.000
_cell.length_c   1.000
_cell.angle_alpha   90.00
_cell.angle_beta   90.00
_cell.angle_gamma   90.00
#
_symmetry.space_group_name_H-M   'P 1'
#
loop_
_entity.id
_entity.type
_entity.pdbx_description
1 polymer ?
#
loop_
_entity_poly.entity_id
_entity_poly.type
_entity_poly.pdbx_seq_one_letter_code
_entity_poly.pdbx_strand_id
1 'polypeptide(L)'
;MSSQITKRILISTAALGMALSLAACGSSKATSDNSSSSTTSQTTSAAAKAVKQANHLISQGKYQAALDTLNEVDHQTTTTKALRRDLRNYLAAKESLKKNNLDEATTSLSTVKSSSATMKSAYGKLRSQIASAKESTGTGAPMPSNQPVANAAAASATSEDVISSFANQAGFNKEGYGIMPISKNGDVYRFEVRQDNSDKTIANFIGIYDYNQATKQITQIQ
;
A
#
# COMPACT_ATOMS: atom_id res chain seq x y z
N MET A 1 -44.25 -5.34 45.61
CA MET A 1 -43.12 -4.52 46.11
C MET A 1 -42.28 -4.14 44.90
N SER A 2 -42.62 -3.03 44.25
CA SER A 2 -41.87 -1.75 44.30
C SER A 2 -40.75 -1.75 43.24
N SER A 3 -40.99 -1.15 42.04
CA SER A 3 -40.59 0.23 41.64
C SER A 3 -39.09 0.30 41.26
N GLN A 4 -38.58 0.95 40.22
CA GLN A 4 -38.99 2.11 39.43
C GLN A 4 -38.33 2.11 38.03
N ILE A 5 -38.95 2.93 37.17
CA ILE A 5 -38.51 3.46 35.87
C ILE A 5 -37.24 4.32 35.99
N THR A 6 -36.33 4.28 34.99
CA THR A 6 -35.62 5.51 34.55
C THR A 6 -35.24 5.46 33.07
N LYS A 7 -35.84 6.36 32.27
CA LYS A 7 -35.36 6.83 30.95
C LYS A 7 -34.44 8.03 31.14
N ARG A 8 -33.46 8.23 30.24
CA ARG A 8 -32.91 9.51 29.67
C ARG A 8 -31.60 9.18 28.91
N ILE A 9 -31.58 9.19 27.57
CA ILE A 9 -31.23 10.29 26.64
C ILE A 9 -29.83 10.88 26.87
N LEU A 10 -28.97 10.84 25.83
CA LEU A 10 -28.19 12.00 25.36
C LEU A 10 -27.66 11.77 23.92
N ILE A 11 -28.14 12.65 23.04
CA ILE A 11 -27.66 12.92 21.68
C ILE A 11 -26.38 13.74 21.84
N SER A 12 -25.32 13.46 21.07
CA SER A 12 -24.26 14.44 20.80
C SER A 12 -23.52 14.10 19.51
N THR A 13 -23.95 14.78 18.46
CA THR A 13 -23.25 14.95 17.19
C THR A 13 -22.06 15.88 17.42
N ALA A 14 -20.83 15.43 17.15
CA ALA A 14 -19.66 16.30 17.09
C ALA A 14 -19.17 16.36 15.64
N ALA A 15 -19.55 17.41 14.93
CA ALA A 15 -18.97 17.75 13.64
C ALA A 15 -17.67 18.55 13.89
N LEU A 16 -16.53 17.93 13.64
CA LEU A 16 -15.23 18.61 13.63
C LEU A 16 -15.04 19.29 12.27
N GLY A 17 -15.50 20.54 12.16
CA GLY A 17 -15.14 21.42 11.07
C GLY A 17 -13.74 22.00 11.29
N MET A 18 -12.76 21.55 10.52
CA MET A 18 -11.45 22.19 10.46
C MET A 18 -11.45 23.21 9.31
N ALA A 19 -11.70 24.47 9.62
CA ALA A 19 -11.46 25.59 8.73
C ALA A 19 -9.99 26.03 8.85
N LEU A 20 -9.21 25.84 7.79
CA LEU A 20 -7.88 26.46 7.65
C LEU A 20 -8.00 27.68 6.74
N SER A 21 -8.23 28.84 7.34
CA SER A 21 -8.06 30.13 6.68
C SER A 21 -6.59 30.55 6.76
N LEU A 22 -5.92 30.56 5.61
CA LEU A 22 -4.62 31.20 5.44
C LEU A 22 -4.83 32.58 4.84
N ALA A 23 -4.94 33.59 5.72
CA ALA A 23 -4.76 34.99 5.38
C ALA A 23 -3.30 35.36 5.69
N ALA A 24 -2.54 35.78 4.68
CA ALA A 24 -1.33 36.56 4.88
C ALA A 24 -1.42 37.79 3.99
N CYS A 25 -1.87 38.88 4.61
CA CYS A 25 -1.82 40.25 4.11
C CYS A 25 -0.38 40.76 4.23
N GLY A 26 0.08 41.50 3.23
CA GLY A 26 1.42 42.10 3.22
C GLY A 26 1.47 43.29 2.26
N SER A 27 0.89 44.41 2.67
CA SER A 27 1.03 45.70 1.99
C SER A 27 2.06 46.53 2.75
N SER A 28 3.20 46.89 2.14
CA SER A 28 3.97 48.09 2.50
C SER A 28 4.98 48.49 1.42
N LYS A 29 4.93 49.79 1.17
CA LYS A 29 5.65 50.73 0.30
C LYS A 29 7.19 50.58 0.22
N ALA A 30 7.72 51.02 -0.92
CA ALA A 30 9.11 50.98 -1.38
C ALA A 30 10.18 51.56 -0.43
N THR A 31 11.32 50.87 -0.37
CA THR A 31 12.67 51.45 -0.22
C THR A 31 13.67 50.46 -0.79
N SER A 32 14.51 50.93 -1.71
CA SER A 32 15.51 50.13 -2.41
C SER A 32 16.69 49.87 -1.49
N ASP A 33 17.03 48.60 -1.27
CA ASP A 33 18.39 48.20 -0.93
C ASP A 33 18.71 46.84 -1.58
N ASN A 34 19.71 46.90 -2.44
CA ASN A 34 20.24 45.80 -3.24
C ASN A 34 21.08 44.89 -2.35
N SER A 35 20.54 43.74 -1.96
CA SER A 35 21.29 42.63 -1.37
C SER A 35 20.85 41.34 -2.06
N SER A 36 21.60 40.95 -3.08
CA SER A 36 21.39 39.73 -3.84
C SER A 36 21.76 38.50 -3.00
N SER A 37 20.82 38.00 -2.19
CA SER A 37 20.86 36.61 -1.75
C SER A 37 19.95 35.80 -2.69
N SER A 38 20.54 35.06 -3.61
CA SER A 38 19.84 34.13 -4.49
C SER A 38 19.37 32.91 -3.69
N THR A 39 18.32 33.06 -2.89
CA THR A 39 17.52 31.93 -2.43
C THR A 39 16.67 31.50 -3.60
N THR A 40 17.13 30.52 -4.36
CA THR A 40 16.35 29.81 -5.37
C THR A 40 15.12 29.21 -4.70
N SER A 41 14.05 29.99 -4.63
CA SER A 41 12.74 29.54 -4.20
C SER A 41 12.22 28.60 -5.29
N GLN A 42 12.58 27.32 -5.21
CA GLN A 42 11.96 26.28 -6.01
C GLN A 42 10.48 26.25 -5.66
N THR A 43 9.65 26.84 -6.51
CA THR A 43 8.20 26.68 -6.48
C THR A 43 7.89 25.22 -6.76
N THR A 44 7.79 24.43 -5.70
CA THR A 44 7.33 23.03 -5.80
C THR A 44 5.90 23.02 -6.33
N SER A 45 5.66 22.23 -7.38
CA SER A 45 4.32 22.11 -7.98
C SER A 45 3.30 21.59 -6.97
N ALA A 46 2.02 21.94 -7.15
CA ALA A 46 0.94 21.45 -6.29
C ALA A 46 0.95 19.91 -6.17
N ALA A 47 1.19 19.20 -7.28
CA ALA A 47 1.31 17.75 -7.29
C ALA A 47 2.49 17.23 -6.45
N ALA A 48 3.65 17.89 -6.48
CA ALA A 48 4.80 17.51 -5.67
C ALA A 48 4.53 17.72 -4.17
N LYS A 49 3.88 18.82 -3.81
CA LYS A 49 3.44 19.08 -2.43
C LYS A 49 2.46 18.02 -1.94
N ALA A 50 1.46 17.66 -2.76
CA ALA A 50 0.48 16.63 -2.44
C ALA A 50 1.14 15.25 -2.24
N VAL A 51 2.10 14.86 -3.08
CA VAL A 51 2.87 13.60 -2.89
C VAL A 51 3.66 13.61 -1.59
N LYS A 52 4.31 14.73 -1.24
CA LYS A 52 5.05 14.87 0.03
C LYS A 52 4.09 14.73 1.23
N GLN A 53 2.95 15.40 1.17
CA GLN A 53 1.92 15.33 2.21
C GLN A 53 1.33 13.92 2.33
N ALA A 54 1.00 13.28 1.21
CA ALA A 54 0.51 11.90 1.20
C ALA A 54 1.52 10.93 1.84
N ASN A 55 2.81 11.06 1.53
CA ASN A 55 3.86 10.23 2.14
C ASN A 55 3.95 10.42 3.67
N HIS A 56 3.75 11.65 4.15
CA HIS A 56 3.68 11.94 5.59
C HIS A 56 2.43 11.33 6.24
N LEU A 57 1.28 11.38 5.57
CA LEU A 57 0.05 10.73 6.03
C LEU A 57 0.18 9.20 6.05
N ILE A 58 0.82 8.62 5.04
CA ILE A 58 1.14 7.18 4.96
C ILE A 58 2.02 6.76 6.15
N SER A 59 3.05 7.54 6.49
CA SER A 59 3.91 7.21 7.65
C SER A 59 3.15 7.26 8.98
N GLN A 60 2.04 7.99 9.05
CA GLN A 60 1.12 8.04 10.19
C GLN A 60 0.02 6.97 10.14
N GLY A 61 0.00 6.11 9.11
CA GLY A 61 -1.06 5.11 8.90
C GLY A 61 -2.40 5.69 8.43
N LYS A 62 -2.44 6.97 8.03
CA LYS A 62 -3.63 7.69 7.55
C LYS A 62 -3.82 7.52 6.04
N TYR A 63 -3.98 6.28 5.60
CA TYR A 63 -3.99 5.92 4.17
C TYR A 63 -5.16 6.53 3.39
N GLN A 64 -6.36 6.63 3.98
CA GLN A 64 -7.51 7.26 3.31
C GLN A 64 -7.27 8.76 3.09
N ALA A 65 -6.86 9.48 4.13
CA ALA A 65 -6.53 10.90 4.00
C ALA A 65 -5.39 11.15 2.99
N ALA A 66 -4.41 10.24 2.91
CA ALA A 66 -3.36 10.29 1.89
C ALA A 66 -3.93 10.13 0.47
N LEU A 67 -4.90 9.23 0.30
CA LEU A 67 -5.59 9.02 -0.98
C LEU A 67 -6.41 10.25 -1.37
N ASP A 68 -7.17 10.81 -0.43
CA ASP A 68 -7.99 12.01 -0.65
C ASP A 68 -7.10 13.21 -1.07
N THR A 69 -5.99 13.42 -0.37
CA THR A 69 -4.98 14.45 -0.69
C THR A 69 -4.47 14.34 -2.15
N LEU A 70 -4.33 13.12 -2.68
CA LEU A 70 -3.87 12.90 -4.06
C LEU A 70 -4.98 13.02 -5.10
N ASN A 71 -6.24 12.92 -4.69
CA ASN A 71 -7.41 13.07 -5.55
C ASN A 71 -7.77 14.54 -5.79
N GLU A 72 -7.45 15.42 -4.83
CA GLU A 72 -7.67 16.87 -4.94
C GLU A 72 -6.71 17.59 -5.91
N VAL A 73 -5.73 16.87 -6.48
CA VAL A 73 -4.77 17.46 -7.42
C VAL A 73 -5.34 17.44 -8.85
N ASP A 74 -5.65 18.62 -9.39
CA ASP A 74 -6.18 18.80 -10.75
C ASP A 74 -5.27 18.21 -11.85
N HIS A 75 -3.96 18.48 -11.77
CA HIS A 75 -2.98 18.01 -12.75
C HIS A 75 -2.09 16.90 -12.17
N GLN A 76 -2.54 15.67 -12.34
CA GLN A 76 -1.85 14.50 -11.81
C GLN A 76 -0.63 14.11 -12.64
N THR A 77 0.53 14.07 -11.99
CA THR A 77 1.76 13.50 -12.56
C THR A 77 1.75 11.97 -12.54
N THR A 78 2.67 11.33 -13.27
CA THR A 78 2.89 9.88 -13.21
C THR A 78 3.14 9.41 -11.77
N THR A 79 3.89 10.16 -10.99
CA THR A 79 4.16 9.87 -9.56
C THR A 79 2.88 9.91 -8.72
N THR A 80 2.06 10.95 -8.90
CA THR A 80 0.77 11.08 -8.23
C THR A 80 -0.15 9.90 -8.58
N LYS A 81 -0.21 9.52 -9.87
CA LYS A 81 -1.02 8.38 -10.36
C LYS A 81 -0.55 7.05 -9.78
N ALA A 82 0.76 6.81 -9.75
CA ALA A 82 1.33 5.59 -9.20
C ALA A 82 1.04 5.46 -7.70
N LEU A 83 1.27 6.52 -6.92
CA LEU A 83 1.04 6.50 -5.47
C LEU A 83 -0.45 6.32 -5.13
N ARG A 84 -1.34 6.99 -5.86
CA ARG A 84 -2.78 6.81 -5.69
C ARG A 84 -3.23 5.38 -6.00
N ARG A 85 -2.72 4.79 -7.09
CA ARG A 85 -3.02 3.39 -7.42
C ARG A 85 -2.58 2.47 -6.28
N ASP A 86 -1.35 2.63 -5.80
CA ASP A 86 -0.83 1.82 -4.69
C ASP A 86 -1.64 1.99 -3.40
N LEU A 87 -2.11 3.22 -3.10
CA LEU A 87 -2.98 3.46 -1.95
C LEU A 87 -4.32 2.74 -2.07
N ARG A 88 -4.96 2.75 -3.24
CA ARG A 88 -6.23 2.02 -3.46
C ARG A 88 -6.04 0.52 -3.29
N ASN A 89 -4.99 -0.02 -3.89
CA ASN A 89 -4.64 -1.44 -3.79
C ASN A 89 -4.35 -1.84 -2.33
N TYR A 90 -3.58 -1.03 -1.61
CA TYR A 90 -3.32 -1.22 -0.18
C TYR A 90 -4.60 -1.19 0.66
N LEU A 91 -5.48 -0.23 0.44
CA LEU A 91 -6.75 -0.10 1.19
C LEU A 91 -7.68 -1.29 0.90
N ALA A 92 -7.80 -1.71 -0.36
CA ALA A 92 -8.56 -2.90 -0.74
C ALA A 92 -8.01 -4.15 -0.05
N ALA A 93 -6.69 -4.38 -0.15
CA ALA A 93 -6.04 -5.51 0.49
C ALA A 93 -6.20 -5.52 2.01
N LYS A 94 -6.07 -4.35 2.64
CA LYS A 94 -6.27 -4.18 4.08
C LYS A 94 -7.71 -4.51 4.48
N GLU A 95 -8.69 -4.16 3.66
CA GLU A 95 -10.10 -4.47 3.92
C GLU A 95 -10.39 -5.96 3.73
N SER A 96 -9.89 -6.59 2.68
CA SER A 96 -10.01 -8.04 2.47
C SER A 96 -9.33 -8.83 3.60
N LEU A 97 -8.17 -8.38 4.09
CA LEU A 97 -7.51 -8.98 5.26
C LEU A 97 -8.40 -8.91 6.51
N LYS A 98 -9.05 -7.77 6.80
CA LYS A 98 -9.99 -7.67 7.94
C LYS A 98 -11.17 -8.61 7.81
N LYS A 99 -11.64 -8.85 6.59
CA LYS A 99 -12.72 -9.79 6.26
C LYS A 99 -12.23 -11.25 6.24
N ASN A 100 -10.96 -11.50 6.55
CA ASN A 100 -10.30 -12.80 6.45
C ASN A 100 -10.30 -13.40 5.02
N ASN A 101 -10.50 -12.56 3.99
CA ASN A 101 -10.36 -12.97 2.58
C ASN A 101 -8.89 -12.82 2.15
N LEU A 102 -8.06 -13.79 2.52
CA LEU A 102 -6.61 -13.69 2.39
C LEU A 102 -6.12 -13.78 0.93
N ASP A 103 -6.88 -14.44 0.07
CA ASP A 103 -6.57 -14.56 -1.35
C ASP A 103 -6.85 -13.26 -2.09
N GLU A 104 -8.02 -12.65 -1.88
CA GLU A 104 -8.33 -11.31 -2.40
C GLU A 104 -7.39 -10.25 -1.79
N ALA A 105 -7.01 -10.38 -0.52
CA ALA A 105 -6.01 -9.50 0.09
C ALA A 105 -4.65 -9.60 -0.63
N THR A 106 -4.27 -10.81 -1.05
CA THR A 106 -3.00 -11.08 -1.74
C THR A 106 -2.98 -10.46 -3.14
N THR A 107 -4.06 -10.62 -3.93
CA THR A 107 -4.15 -10.10 -5.30
C THR A 107 -4.45 -8.61 -5.36
N SER A 108 -5.24 -8.09 -4.42
CA SER A 108 -5.42 -6.65 -4.21
C SER A 108 -4.11 -5.96 -3.85
N LEU A 109 -3.21 -6.64 -3.12
CA LEU A 109 -1.86 -6.16 -2.81
C LEU A 109 -0.88 -6.44 -3.96
N SER A 110 -1.25 -5.98 -5.17
CA SER A 110 -0.43 -6.13 -6.37
C SER A 110 0.92 -5.42 -6.26
N THR A 111 1.83 -5.66 -7.21
CA THR A 111 3.16 -5.02 -7.21
C THR A 111 3.09 -3.50 -7.10
N VAL A 112 3.79 -2.93 -6.12
CA VAL A 112 3.93 -1.47 -5.92
C VAL A 112 4.57 -0.83 -7.16
N LYS A 113 4.04 0.29 -7.68
CA LYS A 113 4.73 1.05 -8.76
C LYS A 113 5.16 2.45 -8.39
N SER A 114 4.73 2.97 -7.26
CA SER A 114 5.25 4.24 -6.76
C SER A 114 6.67 4.05 -6.23
N SER A 115 7.47 5.11 -6.37
CA SER A 115 8.81 5.18 -5.76
C SER A 115 8.76 5.56 -4.26
N SER A 116 7.57 5.64 -3.66
CA SER A 116 7.41 6.03 -2.25
C SER A 116 7.96 4.96 -1.32
N ALA A 117 9.04 5.28 -0.60
CA ALA A 117 9.62 4.39 0.41
C ALA A 117 8.62 4.07 1.53
N THR A 118 7.79 5.03 1.93
CA THR A 118 6.78 4.82 2.98
C THR A 118 5.68 3.88 2.49
N MET A 119 5.26 4.00 1.22
CA MET A 119 4.28 3.08 0.63
C MET A 119 4.86 1.66 0.50
N LYS A 120 6.10 1.51 0.01
CA LYS A 120 6.79 0.21 -0.05
C LYS A 120 6.89 -0.46 1.32
N SER A 121 7.24 0.31 2.37
CA SER A 121 7.28 -0.21 3.73
C SER A 121 5.90 -0.66 4.22
N ALA A 122 4.84 0.12 3.95
CA ALA A 122 3.48 -0.26 4.30
C ALA A 122 3.03 -1.54 3.57
N TYR A 123 3.36 -1.67 2.28
CA TYR A 123 3.12 -2.87 1.49
C TYR A 123 3.80 -4.10 2.09
N GLY A 124 5.11 -4.03 2.37
CA GLY A 124 5.84 -5.16 2.95
C GLY A 124 5.27 -5.59 4.31
N LYS A 125 4.86 -4.62 5.15
CA LYS A 125 4.18 -4.90 6.42
C LYS A 125 2.85 -5.62 6.21
N LEU A 126 2.00 -5.13 5.30
CA LEU A 126 0.69 -5.72 5.04
C LEU A 126 0.84 -7.12 4.41
N ARG A 127 1.82 -7.31 3.52
CA ARG A 127 2.13 -8.61 2.93
C ARG A 127 2.57 -9.61 4.00
N SER A 128 3.40 -9.17 4.95
CA SER A 128 3.78 -9.99 6.10
C SER A 128 2.58 -10.35 6.98
N GLN A 129 1.65 -9.41 7.22
CA GLN A 129 0.42 -9.68 7.96
C GLN A 129 -0.49 -10.69 7.25
N ILE A 130 -0.63 -10.58 5.92
CA ILE A 130 -1.38 -11.55 5.11
C ILE A 130 -0.71 -12.94 5.19
N ALA A 131 0.61 -13.01 5.08
CA ALA A 131 1.36 -14.27 5.22
C ALA A 131 1.15 -14.90 6.61
N SER A 132 1.29 -14.12 7.70
CA SER A 132 1.01 -14.60 9.06
C SER A 132 -0.42 -15.11 9.23
N ALA A 133 -1.40 -14.41 8.65
CA ALA A 133 -2.79 -14.87 8.67
C ALA A 133 -2.96 -16.20 7.93
N LYS A 134 -2.33 -16.34 6.75
CA LYS A 134 -2.36 -17.58 5.95
C LYS A 134 -1.69 -18.77 6.68
N GLU A 135 -0.61 -18.53 7.42
CA GLU A 135 0.00 -19.54 8.29
C GLU A 135 -0.95 -19.97 9.42
N SER A 136 -1.65 -19.01 10.02
CA SER A 136 -2.49 -19.23 11.20
C SER A 136 -3.80 -19.94 10.89
N THR A 137 -4.39 -19.70 9.73
CA THR A 137 -5.72 -20.23 9.40
C THR A 137 -5.69 -21.67 8.88
N GLY A 138 -4.52 -22.22 8.52
CA GLY A 138 -4.43 -23.55 7.89
C GLY A 138 -5.23 -23.69 6.58
N THR A 139 -5.89 -22.62 6.11
CA THR A 139 -6.77 -22.58 4.93
C THR A 139 -5.97 -22.39 3.65
N GLY A 140 -4.94 -23.22 3.46
CA GLY A 140 -4.78 -23.77 2.12
C GLY A 140 -5.99 -24.69 1.91
N ALA A 141 -6.72 -24.54 0.81
CA ALA A 141 -7.55 -25.63 0.30
C ALA A 141 -6.80 -26.97 0.39
N PRO A 142 -7.44 -28.15 0.39
CA PRO A 142 -6.75 -29.44 0.33
C PRO A 142 -5.96 -29.53 -0.99
N MET A 143 -4.80 -28.90 -0.98
CA MET A 143 -3.76 -28.93 -1.97
C MET A 143 -2.91 -30.14 -1.60
N PRO A 144 -2.45 -30.93 -2.57
CA PRO A 144 -1.74 -32.18 -2.31
C PRO A 144 -0.53 -31.92 -1.40
N SER A 145 -0.64 -32.36 -0.14
CA SER A 145 0.34 -32.73 0.91
C SER A 145 1.73 -32.07 1.02
N ASN A 146 2.17 -31.16 0.16
CA ASN A 146 3.59 -30.81 0.07
C ASN A 146 3.88 -29.38 -0.44
N GLN A 147 2.89 -28.48 -0.42
CA GLN A 147 3.07 -27.11 -0.91
C GLN A 147 3.45 -26.13 0.21
N PRO A 148 4.48 -25.30 0.00
CA PRO A 148 4.98 -24.44 1.04
C PRO A 148 4.00 -23.29 1.28
N VAL A 149 3.50 -23.22 2.51
CA VAL A 149 2.57 -22.21 3.03
C VAL A 149 3.23 -20.84 2.91
N ALA A 150 2.47 -19.79 2.58
CA ALA A 150 2.94 -18.40 2.68
C ALA A 150 3.68 -18.22 4.01
N ASN A 151 4.90 -17.66 3.98
CA ASN A 151 5.76 -17.64 5.16
C ASN A 151 5.96 -16.21 5.66
N ALA A 152 5.55 -15.93 6.89
CA ALA A 152 5.61 -14.59 7.48
C ALA A 152 7.05 -14.07 7.61
N ALA A 153 7.99 -14.95 7.99
CA ALA A 153 9.40 -14.60 8.08
C ALA A 153 9.98 -14.27 6.70
N ALA A 154 9.70 -15.10 5.68
CA ALA A 154 10.13 -14.85 4.31
C ALA A 154 9.52 -13.55 3.76
N ALA A 155 8.24 -13.29 4.03
CA ALA A 155 7.56 -12.05 3.63
C ALA A 155 8.20 -10.83 4.27
N SER A 156 8.51 -10.90 5.57
CA SER A 156 9.18 -9.81 6.28
C SER A 156 10.62 -9.56 5.82
N ALA A 157 11.32 -10.63 5.38
CA ALA A 157 12.70 -10.58 4.91
C ALA A 157 12.84 -10.21 3.42
N THR A 158 11.72 -10.06 2.70
CA THR A 158 11.67 -9.73 1.28
C THR A 158 11.23 -8.28 1.11
N SER A 159 12.07 -7.47 0.48
CA SER A 159 11.70 -6.09 0.16
C SER A 159 10.76 -6.03 -1.06
N GLU A 160 9.90 -5.03 -1.11
CA GLU A 160 9.02 -4.83 -2.27
C GLU A 160 9.79 -4.54 -3.57
N ASP A 161 11.06 -4.12 -3.49
CA ASP A 161 11.93 -3.97 -4.65
C ASP A 161 12.28 -5.33 -5.28
N VAL A 162 12.52 -6.36 -4.47
CA VAL A 162 12.74 -7.73 -4.97
C VAL A 162 11.48 -8.24 -5.64
N ILE A 163 10.32 -8.07 -4.98
CA ILE A 163 9.02 -8.48 -5.53
C ILE A 163 8.73 -7.76 -6.84
N SER A 164 8.99 -6.46 -6.91
CA SER A 164 8.81 -5.67 -8.13
C SER A 164 9.75 -6.12 -9.24
N SER A 165 11.01 -6.41 -8.92
CA SER A 165 11.99 -6.91 -9.88
C SER A 165 11.56 -8.27 -10.45
N PHE A 166 11.14 -9.20 -9.59
CA PHE A 166 10.58 -10.48 -9.99
C PHE A 166 9.33 -10.30 -10.87
N ALA A 167 8.35 -9.51 -10.42
CA ALA A 167 7.10 -9.28 -11.13
C ALA A 167 7.32 -8.70 -12.53
N ASN A 168 8.27 -7.76 -12.67
CA ASN A 168 8.60 -7.18 -13.97
C ASN A 168 9.26 -8.19 -14.90
N GLN A 169 10.16 -9.02 -14.38
CA GLN A 169 10.87 -10.04 -15.16
C GLN A 169 9.95 -11.21 -15.56
N ALA A 170 9.03 -11.59 -14.66
CA ALA A 170 8.09 -12.70 -14.86
C ALA A 170 6.82 -12.33 -15.63
N GLY A 171 6.53 -11.02 -15.77
CA GLY A 171 5.29 -10.53 -16.40
C GLY A 171 4.08 -10.40 -15.45
N PHE A 172 4.28 -10.57 -14.14
CA PHE A 172 3.25 -10.46 -13.09
C PHE A 172 3.10 -9.05 -12.49
N ASN A 173 3.49 -8.03 -13.25
CA ASN A 173 3.51 -6.64 -12.78
C ASN A 173 2.21 -5.87 -13.07
N LYS A 174 1.12 -6.57 -13.39
CA LYS A 174 -0.21 -5.98 -13.67
C LYS A 174 -1.09 -6.05 -12.42
N GLU A 175 -2.15 -5.25 -12.39
CA GLU A 175 -3.17 -5.37 -11.33
C GLU A 175 -3.83 -6.76 -11.38
N GLY A 176 -4.26 -7.23 -10.21
CA GLY A 176 -4.89 -8.54 -10.03
C GLY A 176 -3.90 -9.70 -9.86
N TYR A 177 -2.60 -9.47 -10.04
CA TYR A 177 -1.58 -10.43 -9.62
C TYR A 177 -1.17 -10.20 -8.17
N GLY A 178 -1.23 -11.27 -7.38
CA GLY A 178 -0.71 -11.33 -6.02
C GLY A 178 0.56 -12.15 -5.98
N ILE A 179 1.59 -11.64 -5.30
CA ILE A 179 2.89 -12.31 -5.16
C ILE A 179 3.19 -12.46 -3.68
N MET A 180 3.28 -13.69 -3.19
CA MET A 180 3.51 -13.97 -1.78
C MET A 180 4.87 -14.63 -1.58
N PRO A 181 5.79 -14.05 -0.80
CA PRO A 181 7.03 -14.71 -0.42
C PRO A 181 6.75 -15.96 0.43
N ILE A 182 7.41 -17.06 0.06
CA ILE A 182 7.27 -18.35 0.71
C ILE A 182 8.58 -18.77 1.39
N SER A 183 9.72 -18.48 0.77
CA SER A 183 11.02 -18.71 1.39
C SER A 183 12.07 -17.77 0.82
N LYS A 184 13.17 -17.63 1.55
CA LYS A 184 14.36 -16.90 1.13
C LYS A 184 15.58 -17.69 1.57
N ASN A 185 16.47 -18.00 0.63
CA ASN A 185 17.74 -18.64 0.88
C ASN A 185 18.85 -17.89 0.14
N GLY A 186 19.62 -17.08 0.86
CA GLY A 186 20.57 -16.15 0.25
C GLY A 186 19.87 -15.21 -0.74
N ASP A 187 20.31 -15.24 -1.99
CA ASP A 187 19.76 -14.45 -3.10
C ASP A 187 18.57 -15.12 -3.82
N VAL A 188 18.18 -16.35 -3.43
CA VAL A 188 17.07 -17.07 -4.03
C VAL A 188 15.81 -16.86 -3.20
N TYR A 189 14.80 -16.27 -3.83
CA TYR A 189 13.48 -16.02 -3.25
C TYR A 189 12.47 -16.94 -3.90
N ARG A 190 11.63 -17.60 -3.09
CA ARG A 190 10.51 -18.39 -3.59
C ARG A 190 9.22 -17.62 -3.44
N PHE A 191 8.47 -17.50 -4.53
CA PHE A 191 7.20 -16.77 -4.59
C PHE A 191 6.05 -17.66 -5.00
N GLU A 192 4.93 -17.56 -4.30
CA GLU A 192 3.62 -17.99 -4.80
C GLU A 192 3.05 -16.85 -5.64
N VAL A 193 2.55 -17.18 -6.83
CA VAL A 193 1.85 -16.22 -7.67
C VAL A 193 0.40 -16.65 -7.81
N ARG A 194 -0.50 -15.70 -7.57
CA ARG A 194 -1.94 -15.83 -7.80
C ARG A 194 -2.44 -14.73 -8.71
N GLN A 195 -3.55 -14.99 -9.39
CA GLN A 195 -4.23 -14.00 -10.22
C GLN A 195 -5.73 -14.01 -9.93
N ASP A 196 -6.32 -12.83 -9.80
CA ASP A 196 -7.77 -12.68 -9.76
C ASP A 196 -8.44 -13.35 -10.98
N ASN A 197 -9.58 -13.98 -10.73
CA ASN A 197 -10.52 -14.35 -11.78
C ASN A 197 -11.20 -13.09 -12.37
N SER A 198 -11.98 -13.26 -13.44
CA SER A 198 -12.59 -12.13 -14.17
C SER A 198 -13.51 -11.26 -13.33
N ASP A 199 -14.11 -11.80 -12.27
CA ASP A 199 -15.00 -11.07 -11.35
C ASP A 199 -14.30 -10.55 -10.08
N LYS A 200 -12.99 -10.81 -9.92
CA LYS A 200 -12.14 -10.40 -8.78
C LYS A 200 -12.59 -10.90 -7.41
N THR A 201 -13.35 -11.99 -7.36
CA THR A 201 -13.81 -12.57 -6.09
C THR A 201 -12.94 -13.74 -5.62
N ILE A 202 -12.21 -14.39 -6.53
CA ILE A 202 -11.40 -15.57 -6.26
C ILE A 202 -10.02 -15.42 -6.93
N ALA A 203 -8.95 -15.63 -6.16
CA ALA A 203 -7.60 -15.67 -6.70
C ALA A 203 -7.19 -17.09 -7.10
N ASN A 204 -6.95 -17.30 -8.39
CA ASN A 204 -6.43 -18.57 -8.93
C ASN A 204 -4.93 -18.68 -8.70
N PHE A 205 -4.48 -19.86 -8.28
CA PHE A 205 -3.06 -20.19 -8.23
C PHE A 205 -2.48 -20.26 -9.65
N ILE A 206 -1.37 -19.56 -9.88
CA ILE A 206 -0.66 -19.54 -11.17
C ILE A 206 0.55 -20.45 -11.13
N GLY A 207 1.30 -20.40 -10.03
CA GLY A 207 2.51 -21.20 -9.88
C GLY A 207 3.36 -20.79 -8.70
N ILE A 208 4.40 -21.58 -8.45
CA ILE A 208 5.49 -21.23 -7.55
C ILE A 208 6.75 -21.01 -8.37
N TYR A 209 7.49 -19.94 -8.04
CA TYR A 209 8.68 -19.53 -8.76
C TYR A 209 9.84 -19.33 -7.81
N ASP A 210 11.01 -19.84 -8.18
CA ASP A 210 12.28 -19.39 -7.63
C ASP A 210 12.80 -18.22 -8.46
N TYR A 211 13.24 -17.18 -7.77
CA TYR A 211 13.84 -15.99 -8.33
C TYR A 211 15.20 -15.74 -7.69
N ASN A 212 16.27 -15.83 -8.46
CA ASN A 212 17.60 -15.43 -8.02
C ASN A 212 17.80 -13.93 -8.27
N GLN A 213 17.90 -13.15 -7.21
CA GLN A 213 18.04 -11.70 -7.31
C GLN A 213 19.36 -11.27 -7.96
N ALA A 214 20.45 -12.03 -7.77
CA ALA A 214 21.76 -11.72 -8.31
C ALA A 214 21.83 -11.99 -9.83
N THR A 215 21.32 -13.14 -10.28
CA THR A 215 21.38 -13.54 -11.69
C THR A 215 20.16 -13.16 -12.51
N LYS A 216 19.08 -12.71 -11.84
CA LYS A 216 17.76 -12.44 -12.43
C LYS A 216 17.07 -13.65 -13.06
N GLN A 217 17.59 -14.86 -12.82
CA GLN A 217 16.98 -16.09 -13.30
C GLN A 217 15.67 -16.38 -12.57
N ILE A 218 14.69 -16.86 -13.33
CA ILE A 218 13.39 -17.32 -12.83
C ILE A 218 13.23 -18.78 -13.23
N THR A 219 12.79 -19.60 -12.28
CA THR A 219 12.44 -21.00 -12.52
C THR A 219 11.08 -21.27 -11.93
N GLN A 220 10.11 -21.68 -12.76
CA GLN A 220 8.85 -22.19 -12.26
C GLN A 220 9.06 -23.60 -11.73
N ILE A 221 8.62 -23.84 -10.49
CA ILE A 221 8.76 -25.15 -9.82
C ILE A 221 7.42 -25.87 -9.69
N GLN A 222 6.31 -25.14 -9.81
CA GLN A 222 4.95 -25.67 -9.86
C GLN A 222 4.05 -24.75 -10.68
#